data_AF-A0A6P5N474-F1
#
_entry.id   AF-A0A6P5N474-F1
#
_cell.length_a   1.000
_cell.length_b   1.000
_cell.length_c   1.000
_cell.angle_alpha   90.00
_cell.angle_beta   90.00
_cell.angle_gamma   90.00
#
_symmetry.space_group_name_H-M   'P 1'
#
loop_
_entity.id
_entity.type
_entity.pdbx_description
1 polymer ?
#
loop_
_entity_poly.entity_id
_entity_poly.type
_entity_poly.pdbx_seq_one_letter_code
_entity_poly.pdbx_strand_id
1 'polypeptide(L)'
;MEYHFKFVSYLKLRDVVLVATYHKWTKLLEKMSQNQCHGCIKLEEHLKSAKEMKKHKKEVHALQFQISDDALQQMPDFQGQIDVRKEIGYIDKDLVVQMKGRVACGMNSGEELICTDYLFENQLNDDLEPEEAVALIVVQPQKSLVHPKQ
;
A
#
# COMPACT_ATOMS: atom_id res chain seq x y z
N MET A 1 8.52 23.85 -41.24
CA MET A 1 8.38 22.40 -40.95
C MET A 1 9.02 21.51 -42.02
N GLU A 2 8.96 21.84 -43.32
CA GLU A 2 9.57 21.02 -44.40
C GLU A 2 11.08 20.77 -44.26
N TYR A 3 11.86 21.77 -43.80
CA TYR A 3 13.32 21.64 -43.67
C TYR A 3 13.77 20.61 -42.62
N HIS A 4 12.95 20.39 -41.58
CA HIS A 4 13.29 19.51 -40.47
C HIS A 4 13.05 18.03 -40.82
N PHE A 5 11.95 17.72 -41.54
CA PHE A 5 11.70 16.37 -42.04
C PHE A 5 12.75 15.94 -43.09
N LYS A 6 13.22 16.90 -43.90
CA LYS A 6 14.39 16.70 -44.77
C LYS A 6 15.62 16.30 -43.95
N PHE A 7 15.95 16.99 -42.85
CA PHE A 7 17.16 16.71 -42.06
C PHE A 7 17.34 15.23 -41.64
N VAL A 8 16.29 14.58 -41.13
CA VAL A 8 16.35 13.16 -40.69
C VAL A 8 16.53 12.20 -41.87
N SER A 9 15.84 12.48 -42.98
CA SER A 9 15.96 11.75 -44.24
C SER A 9 17.35 11.90 -44.87
N TYR A 10 17.88 13.12 -44.93
CA TYR A 10 19.18 13.46 -45.52
C TYR A 10 20.36 12.84 -44.75
N LEU A 11 20.27 12.71 -43.42
CA LEU A 11 21.32 12.10 -42.59
C LEU A 11 21.24 10.56 -42.49
N LYS A 12 20.27 9.92 -43.16
CA LYS A 12 20.05 8.45 -43.12
C LYS A 12 20.06 7.87 -41.71
N LEU A 13 19.48 8.59 -40.74
CA LEU A 13 19.43 8.13 -39.36
C LEU A 13 18.47 6.94 -39.26
N ARG A 14 19.00 5.76 -38.91
CA ARG A 14 18.23 4.50 -38.79
C ARG A 14 17.95 4.07 -37.36
N ASP A 15 18.51 4.79 -36.40
CA ASP A 15 18.27 4.51 -34.99
C ASP A 15 16.79 4.78 -34.67
N VAL A 16 16.09 3.71 -34.31
CA VAL A 16 14.65 3.72 -34.05
C VAL A 16 14.30 4.60 -32.84
N VAL A 17 15.16 4.61 -31.81
CA VAL A 17 14.96 5.44 -30.62
C VAL A 17 15.14 6.91 -30.97
N LEU A 18 16.14 7.23 -31.78
CA LEU A 18 16.40 8.59 -32.24
C LEU A 18 15.24 9.13 -33.09
N VAL A 19 14.78 8.34 -34.07
CA VAL A 19 13.66 8.72 -34.96
C VAL A 19 12.36 8.89 -34.17
N ALA A 20 12.07 7.98 -33.22
CA ALA A 20 10.91 8.10 -32.35
C ALA A 20 10.97 9.36 -31.45
N THR A 21 12.14 9.65 -30.89
CA THR A 21 12.38 10.84 -30.06
C THR A 21 12.20 12.12 -30.88
N TYR A 22 12.72 12.13 -32.10
CA TYR A 22 12.57 13.24 -33.02
C TYR A 22 11.09 13.51 -33.35
N HIS A 23 10.31 12.47 -33.67
CA HIS A 23 8.87 12.63 -33.91
C HIS A 23 8.11 13.12 -32.67
N LYS A 24 8.49 12.70 -31.46
CA LYS A 24 7.92 13.25 -30.21
C LYS A 24 8.21 14.74 -30.10
N TRP A 25 9.45 15.15 -30.37
CA TRP A 25 9.86 16.55 -30.32
C TRP A 25 9.13 17.42 -31.34
N THR A 26 8.99 16.97 -32.59
CA THR A 26 8.23 17.71 -33.62
C THR A 26 6.76 17.86 -33.24
N LYS A 27 6.13 16.82 -32.69
CA LYS A 27 4.74 16.89 -32.20
C LYS A 27 4.59 17.88 -31.05
N LEU A 28 5.57 17.96 -30.15
CA LEU A 28 5.57 18.93 -29.05
C LEU A 28 5.71 20.36 -29.57
N LEU A 29 6.59 20.60 -30.54
CA LEU A 29 6.72 21.91 -31.19
C LEU A 29 5.44 22.35 -31.90
N GLU A 30 4.79 21.44 -32.61
CA GLU A 30 3.51 21.72 -33.27
C GLU A 30 2.45 22.15 -32.24
N LYS A 31 2.28 21.38 -31.16
CA LYS A 31 1.38 21.73 -30.06
C LYS A 31 1.75 23.04 -29.37
N MET A 32 3.05 23.32 -29.24
CA MET A 32 3.53 24.57 -28.68
C MET A 32 3.15 25.74 -29.58
N SER A 33 3.28 25.61 -30.90
CA SER A 33 2.89 26.65 -31.86
C SER A 33 1.39 26.93 -31.89
N GLN A 34 0.57 25.90 -31.61
CA GLN A 34 -0.89 26.01 -31.49
C GLN A 34 -1.35 26.61 -30.15
N ASN A 35 -0.45 26.75 -29.17
CA ASN A 35 -0.79 27.31 -27.87
C ASN A 35 -0.86 28.84 -27.93
N GLN A 36 -1.94 29.41 -27.36
CA GLN A 36 -2.16 30.86 -27.28
C GLN A 36 -1.02 31.61 -26.58
N CYS A 37 -0.25 30.94 -25.71
CA CYS A 37 0.90 31.55 -25.03
C CYS A 37 2.19 31.60 -25.88
N HIS A 38 2.24 30.96 -27.07
CA HIS A 38 3.47 30.85 -27.87
C HIS A 38 4.11 32.20 -28.25
N GLY A 39 3.28 33.21 -28.54
CA GLY A 39 3.70 34.58 -28.85
C GLY A 39 3.24 35.60 -27.81
N CYS A 40 2.93 35.17 -26.59
CA CYS A 40 2.37 36.06 -25.58
C CYS A 40 3.47 36.95 -24.97
N ILE A 41 3.22 38.27 -24.94
CA ILE A 41 4.12 39.26 -24.33
C ILE A 41 4.29 39.00 -22.82
N LYS A 42 3.25 38.47 -22.16
CA LYS A 42 3.23 38.13 -20.73
C LYS A 42 3.58 36.67 -20.44
N LEU A 43 4.27 36.00 -21.38
CA LEU A 43 4.62 34.59 -21.22
C LEU A 43 5.37 34.31 -19.91
N GLU A 44 6.27 35.21 -19.50
CA GLU A 44 7.04 35.07 -18.27
C GLU A 44 6.13 35.07 -17.02
N GLU A 45 5.19 36.00 -16.95
CA GLU A 45 4.21 36.09 -15.86
C GLU A 45 3.31 34.84 -15.84
N HIS A 46 2.76 34.44 -16.98
CA HIS A 46 1.90 33.25 -17.09
C HIS A 46 2.66 31.97 -16.72
N LEU A 47 3.93 31.85 -17.13
CA LEU A 47 4.75 30.69 -16.81
C LEU A 47 5.07 30.65 -15.31
N LYS A 48 5.33 31.80 -14.69
CA LYS A 48 5.52 31.90 -13.23
C LYS A 48 4.26 31.46 -12.50
N SER A 49 3.09 32.00 -12.85
CA SER A 49 1.81 31.58 -12.26
C SER A 49 1.51 30.10 -12.48
N ALA A 50 1.74 29.57 -13.69
CA ALA A 50 1.54 28.16 -13.99
C ALA A 50 2.48 27.24 -13.19
N LYS A 51 3.72 27.67 -12.95
CA LYS A 51 4.67 26.95 -12.08
C LYS A 51 4.19 26.92 -10.64
N GLU A 52 3.76 28.05 -10.08
CA GLU A 52 3.21 28.11 -8.71
C GLU A 52 1.95 27.25 -8.58
N MET A 53 1.01 27.35 -9.54
CA MET A 53 -0.18 26.50 -9.56
C MET A 53 0.17 25.01 -9.60
N LYS A 54 1.18 24.63 -10.41
CA LYS A 54 1.64 23.24 -10.50
C LYS A 54 2.29 22.79 -9.20
N LYS A 55 3.05 23.67 -8.52
CA LYS A 55 3.66 23.41 -7.21
C LYS A 55 2.58 23.13 -6.17
N HIS A 56 1.61 24.02 -6.02
CA HIS A 56 0.51 23.83 -5.07
C HIS A 56 -0.33 22.59 -5.38
N LYS A 57 -0.61 22.29 -6.66
CA LYS A 57 -1.29 21.04 -7.02
C LYS A 57 -0.52 19.79 -6.58
N LYS A 58 0.81 19.80 -6.72
CA LYS A 58 1.66 18.70 -6.24
C LYS A 58 1.65 18.60 -4.72
N GLU A 59 1.73 19.72 -4.02
CA GLU A 59 1.67 19.77 -2.55
C GLU A 59 0.34 19.22 -2.04
N VAL A 60 -0.79 19.66 -2.61
CA VAL A 60 -2.12 19.15 -2.27
C VAL A 60 -2.19 17.64 -2.52
N HIS A 61 -1.74 17.16 -3.66
CA HIS A 61 -1.74 15.73 -3.96
C HIS A 61 -0.84 14.93 -2.99
N ALA A 62 0.33 15.45 -2.64
CA ALA A 62 1.24 14.80 -1.70
C ALA A 62 0.64 14.74 -0.29
N LEU A 63 -0.01 15.82 0.16
CA LEU A 63 -0.70 15.86 1.44
C LEU A 63 -1.90 14.92 1.47
N GLN A 64 -2.71 14.90 0.39
CA GLN A 64 -3.82 13.96 0.23
C GLN A 64 -3.37 12.50 0.29
N PHE A 65 -2.21 12.19 -0.31
CA PHE A 65 -1.62 10.86 -0.20
C PHE A 65 -1.19 10.57 1.25
N GLN A 66 -0.48 11.47 1.92
CA GLN A 66 0.00 11.25 3.30
C GLN A 66 -1.11 11.00 4.32
N ILE A 67 -2.30 11.57 4.11
CA ILE A 67 -3.46 11.36 4.98
C ILE A 67 -4.33 10.16 4.56
N SER A 68 -4.05 9.57 3.40
CA SER A 68 -4.79 8.40 2.92
C SER A 68 -4.32 7.13 3.62
N ASP A 69 -5.22 6.16 3.72
CA ASP A 69 -4.88 4.84 4.25
C ASP A 69 -3.78 4.15 3.41
N ASP A 70 -3.65 4.51 2.13
CA ASP A 70 -2.61 4.02 1.22
C ASP A 70 -1.19 4.44 1.64
N ALA A 71 -1.04 5.51 2.44
CA ALA A 71 0.25 5.91 3.00
C ALA A 71 0.62 5.13 4.27
N LEU A 72 -0.33 4.42 4.89
CA LEU A 72 -0.10 3.64 6.09
C LEU A 72 0.44 2.25 5.70
N GLN A 73 1.76 2.09 5.80
CA GLN A 73 2.46 0.85 5.43
C GLN A 73 1.90 -0.43 6.10
N GLN A 74 1.28 -0.31 7.27
CA GLN A 74 0.80 -1.44 8.08
C GLN A 74 -0.71 -1.71 7.91
N MET A 75 -1.45 -0.90 7.15
CA MET A 75 -2.90 -1.10 6.98
C MET A 75 -3.30 -2.45 6.38
N PRO A 76 -2.58 -3.00 5.37
CA PRO A 76 -2.90 -4.33 4.86
C PRO A 76 -2.79 -5.43 5.92
N ASP A 77 -1.74 -5.38 6.76
CA ASP A 77 -1.54 -6.35 7.83
C ASP A 77 -2.61 -6.22 8.93
N PHE A 78 -2.98 -4.98 9.27
CA PHE A 78 -4.03 -4.70 10.24
C PHE A 78 -5.40 -5.21 9.74
N GLN A 79 -5.72 -4.97 8.46
CA GLN A 79 -6.95 -5.48 7.87
C GLN A 79 -6.95 -7.02 7.83
N GLY A 80 -5.82 -7.64 7.52
CA GLY A 80 -5.65 -9.09 7.60
C GLY A 80 -5.91 -9.65 9.00
N GLN A 81 -5.46 -8.96 10.06
CA GLN A 81 -5.76 -9.35 11.44
C GLN A 81 -7.25 -9.23 11.78
N ILE A 82 -7.94 -8.19 11.28
CA ILE A 82 -9.39 -8.05 11.43
C ILE A 82 -10.11 -9.20 10.72
N ASP A 83 -9.70 -9.53 9.49
CA ASP A 83 -10.35 -10.55 8.67
C ASP A 83 -10.19 -11.94 9.30
N VAL A 84 -9.00 -12.27 9.80
CA VAL A 84 -8.79 -13.51 10.56
C VAL A 84 -9.69 -13.56 11.78
N ARG A 85 -9.75 -12.48 12.58
CA ARG A 85 -10.59 -12.42 13.78
C ARG A 85 -12.09 -12.52 13.48
N LYS A 86 -12.52 -12.09 12.28
CA LYS A 86 -13.89 -12.32 11.78
C LYS A 86 -14.13 -13.78 11.46
N GLU A 87 -13.19 -14.41 10.76
CA GLU A 87 -13.29 -15.82 10.36
C GLU A 87 -13.36 -16.75 11.58
N ILE A 88 -12.54 -16.52 12.61
CA ILE A 88 -12.55 -17.31 13.84
C ILE A 88 -13.67 -16.92 14.84
N GLY A 89 -14.50 -15.93 14.48
CA GLY A 89 -15.70 -15.55 15.24
C GLY A 89 -15.44 -14.72 16.50
N TYR A 90 -14.32 -14.00 16.58
CA TYR A 90 -13.99 -13.11 17.70
C TYR A 90 -14.64 -11.74 17.53
N ILE A 91 -14.87 -11.35 16.28
CA ILE A 91 -15.54 -10.12 15.86
C ILE A 91 -16.54 -10.50 14.76
N ASP A 92 -17.69 -9.84 14.67
CA ASP A 92 -18.62 -10.08 13.56
C ASP A 92 -18.34 -9.17 12.34
N LYS A 93 -19.18 -9.31 11.31
CA LYS A 93 -19.10 -8.52 10.07
C LYS A 93 -19.19 -7.01 10.32
N ASP A 94 -19.92 -6.60 11.36
CA ASP A 94 -20.19 -5.21 11.75
C ASP A 94 -19.15 -4.68 12.76
N LEU A 95 -18.03 -5.40 12.92
CA LEU A 95 -16.93 -5.09 13.84
C LEU A 95 -17.33 -5.12 15.33
N VAL A 96 -18.41 -5.81 15.67
CA VAL A 96 -18.84 -5.99 17.06
C VAL A 96 -18.11 -7.18 17.66
N VAL A 97 -17.50 -6.97 18.83
CA VAL A 97 -16.78 -8.02 19.57
C VAL A 97 -17.76 -9.10 20.04
N GLN A 98 -17.44 -10.36 19.76
CA GLN A 98 -18.23 -11.53 20.13
C GLN A 98 -17.78 -12.10 21.49
N MET A 99 -18.39 -13.20 21.93
CA MET A 99 -18.06 -13.78 23.23
C MET A 99 -16.59 -14.26 23.31
N LYS A 100 -16.10 -14.96 22.28
CA LYS A 100 -14.68 -15.36 22.18
C LYS A 100 -13.76 -14.15 22.30
N GLY A 101 -14.05 -13.08 21.56
CA GLY A 101 -13.30 -11.83 21.64
C GLY A 101 -13.28 -11.23 23.04
N ARG A 102 -14.42 -11.22 23.75
CA ARG A 102 -14.48 -10.74 25.14
C ARG A 102 -13.64 -11.58 26.10
N VAL A 103 -13.64 -12.91 25.94
CA VAL A 103 -12.84 -13.82 26.77
C VAL A 103 -11.34 -13.61 26.51
N ALA A 104 -10.95 -13.54 25.23
CA ALA A 104 -9.56 -13.28 24.85
C ALA A 104 -9.05 -11.93 25.35
N CYS A 105 -9.88 -10.88 25.33
CA CYS A 105 -9.53 -9.58 25.93
C CYS A 105 -9.28 -9.64 27.45
N GLY A 106 -9.79 -10.66 28.14
CA GLY A 106 -9.55 -10.90 29.56
C GLY A 106 -8.28 -11.71 29.84
N MET A 107 -7.65 -12.30 28.82
CA MET A 107 -6.43 -13.08 28.96
C MET A 107 -5.21 -12.17 28.89
N ASN A 108 -4.45 -12.11 29.98
CA ASN A 108 -3.26 -11.26 30.10
C ASN A 108 -1.94 -12.05 30.10
N SER A 109 -2.02 -13.35 29.82
CA SER A 109 -0.89 -14.29 29.82
C SER A 109 -1.15 -15.43 28.83
N GLY A 110 -0.10 -15.93 28.17
CA GLY A 110 -0.21 -16.95 27.12
C GLY A 110 -0.62 -16.38 25.76
N GLU A 111 -0.87 -17.26 24.77
CA GLU A 111 -1.42 -16.85 23.48
C GLU A 111 -2.96 -16.76 23.54
N GLU A 112 -3.47 -15.53 23.65
CA GLU A 112 -4.89 -15.19 23.90
C GLU A 112 -5.90 -15.90 23.01
N LEU A 113 -5.62 -15.97 21.70
CA LEU A 113 -6.52 -16.60 20.73
C LEU A 113 -6.52 -18.13 20.91
N ILE A 114 -5.34 -18.75 21.00
CA ILE A 114 -5.22 -20.21 21.08
C ILE A 114 -5.91 -20.73 22.34
N CYS A 115 -5.64 -20.14 23.51
CA CYS A 115 -6.25 -20.67 24.73
C CYS A 115 -7.75 -20.35 24.80
N THR A 116 -8.22 -19.24 24.23
CA THR A 116 -9.66 -18.98 24.10
C THR A 116 -10.30 -20.03 23.19
N ASP A 117 -9.73 -20.35 22.05
CA ASP A 117 -10.30 -21.38 21.16
C ASP A 117 -10.30 -22.76 21.83
N TYR A 118 -9.21 -23.13 22.52
CA TYR A 118 -9.14 -24.38 23.28
C TYR A 118 -10.22 -24.47 24.38
N LEU A 119 -10.48 -23.36 25.07
CA LEU A 119 -11.56 -23.26 26.06
C LEU A 119 -12.95 -23.44 25.43
N PHE A 120 -13.20 -22.86 24.25
CA PHE A 120 -14.49 -22.95 23.57
C PHE A 120 -14.72 -24.29 22.83
N GLU A 121 -13.66 -25.03 22.49
CA GLU A 121 -13.73 -26.32 21.82
C GLU A 121 -13.96 -27.50 22.79
N ASN A 122 -14.21 -27.24 24.07
CA ASN A 122 -14.45 -28.25 25.12
C ASN A 122 -13.27 -29.21 25.35
N GLN A 123 -12.07 -28.90 24.85
CA GLN A 123 -10.89 -29.78 24.93
C GLN A 123 -10.27 -29.85 26.35
N LEU A 124 -10.76 -29.05 27.30
CA LEU A 124 -10.29 -29.04 28.70
C LEU A 124 -11.13 -29.92 29.63
N ASN A 125 -12.32 -30.37 29.21
CA ASN A 125 -13.37 -30.75 30.15
C ASN A 125 -13.47 -32.25 30.47
N ASP A 126 -12.91 -33.14 29.66
CA ASP A 126 -13.26 -34.56 29.77
C ASP A 126 -12.14 -35.49 30.29
N ASP A 127 -10.84 -35.16 30.13
CA ASP A 127 -9.74 -36.10 30.45
C ASP A 127 -8.44 -35.46 31.00
N LEU A 128 -8.46 -34.19 31.42
CA LEU A 128 -7.24 -33.48 31.86
C LEU A 128 -7.28 -33.13 33.35
N GLU A 129 -6.21 -33.50 34.07
CA GLU A 129 -5.96 -32.98 35.41
C GLU A 129 -5.60 -31.47 35.36
N PRO A 130 -5.83 -30.71 36.44
CA PRO A 130 -5.54 -29.27 36.48
C PRO A 130 -4.10 -28.92 36.09
N GLU A 131 -3.13 -29.75 36.50
CA GLU A 131 -1.72 -29.59 36.19
C GLU A 131 -1.45 -29.75 34.68
N GLU A 132 -2.14 -30.68 34.04
CA GLU A 132 -2.00 -30.95 32.60
C GLU A 132 -2.66 -29.85 31.77
N ALA A 133 -3.83 -29.36 32.20
CA ALA A 133 -4.50 -28.22 31.59
C ALA A 133 -3.62 -26.94 31.65
N VAL A 134 -2.98 -26.68 32.79
CA VAL A 134 -2.06 -25.55 32.95
C VAL A 134 -0.82 -25.74 32.08
N ALA A 135 -0.25 -26.95 32.02
CA ALA A 135 0.87 -27.24 31.13
C ALA A 135 0.50 -26.96 29.67
N LEU A 136 -0.68 -27.39 29.19
CA LEU A 136 -1.10 -27.14 27.81
C LEU A 136 -1.29 -25.65 27.48
N ILE A 137 -1.84 -24.87 28.40
CA ILE A 137 -2.15 -23.44 28.18
C ILE A 137 -0.90 -22.57 28.32
N VAL A 138 -0.01 -22.88 29.26
CA VAL A 138 1.17 -22.05 29.60
C VAL A 138 2.41 -22.46 28.80
N VAL A 139 2.54 -23.73 28.40
CA VAL A 139 3.77 -24.29 27.81
C VAL A 139 3.78 -24.26 26.28
N GLN A 140 2.74 -23.75 25.58
CA GLN A 140 2.83 -23.53 24.13
C GLN A 140 4.03 -22.60 23.85
N PRO A 141 5.17 -23.15 23.37
CA PRO A 141 6.34 -22.33 23.18
C PRO A 141 6.06 -21.47 21.95
N GLN A 142 6.33 -20.17 22.06
CA GLN A 142 6.70 -19.41 20.87
C GLN A 142 7.68 -20.28 20.08
N LYS A 143 7.30 -20.63 18.84
CA LYS A 143 8.03 -21.46 17.89
C LYS A 143 9.47 -21.66 18.34
N SER A 144 9.82 -22.87 18.77
CA SER A 144 11.20 -23.24 18.93
C SER A 144 11.93 -22.84 17.63
N LEU A 145 12.72 -21.78 17.70
CA LEU A 145 13.77 -21.52 16.73
C LEU A 145 14.73 -22.70 16.91
N VAL A 146 14.45 -23.77 16.16
CA VAL A 146 15.42 -24.81 15.89
C VAL A 146 16.52 -24.11 15.11
N HIS A 147 17.51 -23.57 15.82
CA HIS A 147 18.79 -23.23 15.22
C HIS A 147 19.29 -24.51 14.53
N PRO A 148 19.55 -24.48 13.22
CA PRO A 148 20.20 -25.62 12.59
C PRO A 148 21.60 -25.70 13.20
N LYS A 149 21.81 -26.68 14.08
CA LYS A 149 23.14 -27.20 14.35
C LYS A 149 23.50 -28.08 13.16
N GLN A 150 24.16 -27.49 12.17
CA GLN A 150 25.33 -27.99 11.44
C GLN A 150 25.65 -27.08 10.26
#